data_AF-A0A357CWP7-F1
#
_entry.id   AF-A0A357CWP7-F1
#
_cell.length_a   1.000
_cell.length_b   1.000
_cell.length_c   1.000
_cell.angle_alpha   90.00
_cell.angle_beta   90.00
_cell.angle_gamma   90.00
#
_symmetry.space_group_name_H-M   'P 1'
#
loop_
_entity.id
_entity.type
_entity.pdbx_description
1 polymer ?
#
loop_
_entity_poly.entity_id
_entity_poly.type
_entity_poly.pdbx_seq_one_letter_code
_entity_poly.pdbx_strand_id
1 'polypeptide(L)' 'MIKRIKDILGENMLSVYLYGSVSLGDFRLGWSDIDILCLCKSTIT' A
#
# COMPACT_ATOMS: atom_id res chain seq x y z
N MET A 1 -7.92 -4.35 -1.60
CA MET A 1 -7.20 -3.33 -0.81
C MET A 1 -6.99 -2.06 -1.61
N ILE A 2 -6.27 -2.09 -2.74
CA ILE A 2 -5.93 -0.88 -3.51
C ILE A 2 -7.14 -0.09 -3.99
N LYS A 3 -8.21 -0.76 -4.46
CA LYS A 3 -9.45 -0.08 -4.84
C LYS A 3 -9.99 0.82 -3.71
N ARG A 4 -10.04 0.34 -2.47
CA ARG A 4 -10.49 1.13 -1.31
C ARG A 4 -9.58 2.32 -1.03
N ILE A 5 -8.26 2.14 -1.17
CA ILE A 5 -7.29 3.23 -1.01
C ILE A 5 -7.54 4.30 -2.08
N LYS A 6 -7.75 3.91 -3.35
CA LYS A 6 -8.11 4.83 -4.44
C LYS A 6 -9.46 5.50 -4.21
N ASP A 7 -10.46 4.78 -3.68
CA ASP A 7 -11.79 5.35 -3.39
C ASP A 7 -11.70 6.44 -2.29
N ILE A 8 -10.82 6.26 -1.30
CA ILE A 8 -10.59 7.24 -0.21
C ILE A 8 -9.75 8.43 -0.70
N LEU A 9 -8.63 8.15 -1.37
CA LEU A 9 -7.66 9.18 -1.77
C LEU A 9 -8.02 9.87 -3.09
N GLY A 10 -8.89 9.27 -3.91
CA GLY A 10 -9.30 9.78 -5.20
C GLY A 10 -8.10 10.16 -6.08
N GLU A 11 -8.16 11.37 -6.63
CA GLU A 11 -7.09 11.91 -7.48
C GLU A 11 -5.83 12.32 -6.71
N ASN A 12 -5.83 12.29 -5.38
CA ASN A 12 -4.64 12.52 -4.56
C ASN A 12 -3.69 11.31 -4.58
N MET A 13 -4.17 10.11 -4.90
CA MET A 13 -3.33 8.91 -5.00
C MET A 13 -2.39 9.00 -6.22
N LEU A 14 -1.08 8.98 -6.01
CA LEU A 14 -0.08 8.98 -7.08
C LEU A 14 0.37 7.58 -7.45
N SER A 15 0.81 6.83 -6.45
CA SER A 15 1.40 5.51 -6.65
C SER A 15 1.25 4.67 -5.40
N VAL A 16 1.26 3.36 -5.61
CA VAL A 16 1.14 2.35 -4.57
C VAL A 16 2.22 1.31 -4.80
N TYR A 17 2.99 1.01 -3.75
CA TYR A 17 4.03 0.01 -3.76
C TYR A 17 3.71 -1.08 -2.73
N LEU A 18 3.90 -2.33 -3.16
CA LEU A 18 4.04 -3.45 -2.26
C LEU A 18 5.49 -3.51 -1.81
N TYR A 19 5.72 -3.57 -0.52
CA TYR A 19 7.07 -3.69 0.04
C TYR A 19 7.11 -4.76 1.14
N GLY A 20 8.24 -4.89 1.80
CA GLY A 20 8.41 -5.85 2.88
C GLY A 20 8.35 -7.30 2.39
N SER A 21 7.89 -8.19 3.27
CA SER A 21 8.20 -9.62 3.13
C SER A 21 7.62 -10.30 1.89
N VAL A 22 6.47 -9.80 1.41
CA VAL A 22 5.86 -10.28 0.16
C VAL A 22 6.73 -9.93 -1.04
N SER A 23 7.31 -8.73 -1.07
CA SER A 23 8.15 -8.27 -2.18
C SER A 23 9.55 -8.88 -2.18
N LEU A 24 10.06 -9.29 -1.00
CA LEU A 24 11.39 -9.88 -0.82
C LEU A 24 11.38 -11.41 -0.91
N GLY A 25 10.21 -12.03 -1.00
CA GLY A 25 10.07 -13.48 -1.13
C GLY A 25 10.24 -14.26 0.17
N ASP A 26 10.20 -13.59 1.32
CA ASP A 26 10.34 -14.17 2.66
C ASP A 26 9.03 -14.15 3.47
N PHE A 27 7.88 -13.99 2.79
CA PHE A 27 6.55 -14.02 3.40
C PHE A 27 6.27 -15.34 4.13
N ARG A 28 5.75 -15.25 5.36
CA ARG A 28 5.39 -16.38 6.21
C ARG A 28 3.91 -16.33 6.55
N LEU A 29 3.16 -17.33 6.08
CA LEU A 29 1.73 -17.43 6.36
C LEU A 29 1.47 -17.52 7.87
N GLY A 30 0.59 -16.65 8.38
CA GLY A 30 0.24 -16.59 9.81
C GLY A 30 1.22 -15.79 10.68
N TRP A 31 2.29 -15.24 10.10
CA TRP A 31 3.30 -14.43 10.80
C TRP A 31 3.54 -13.08 10.15
N SER A 32 3.53 -13.06 8.82
CA SER A 32 3.79 -11.85 8.03
C SER A 32 2.50 -11.08 7.75
N ASP A 33 2.61 -9.76 7.85
CA ASP A 33 1.63 -8.82 7.33
C ASP A 33 1.86 -8.53 5.83
N ILE A 34 1.01 -7.68 5.25
CA ILE A 34 1.16 -7.17 3.87
C ILE A 34 1.43 -5.67 3.94
N ASP A 35 2.67 -5.28 3.66
CA ASP A 35 3.12 -3.90 3.75
C ASP A 35 2.82 -3.11 2.46
N ILE A 36 2.06 -2.01 2.59
CA ILE A 36 1.73 -1.12 1.47
C ILE A 36 2.21 0.30 1.75
N LEU A 37 2.92 0.88 0.79
CA LEU A 37 3.28 2.30 0.78
C LEU A 37 2.46 3.02 -0.30
N CYS A 38 1.80 4.12 0.07
CA CYS A 38 1.04 4.95 -0.86
C CYS A 38 1.61 6.37 -0.90
N LEU A 39 2.00 6.83 -2.08
CA LEU A 39 2.42 8.22 -2.30
C LEU A 39 1.21 9.07 -2.66
N CYS A 40 1.10 10.25 -2.05
CA CYS A 40 0.03 11.21 -2.27
C CYS A 40 0.58 12.51 -2.88
N LYS A 41 -0.23 13.19 -3.71
CA LYS A 41 0.13 14.51 -4.28
C LYS A 41 0.26 15.59 -3.21
N SER A 42 -0.58 15.50 -2.18
CA SER A 42 -0.64 16.42 -1.06
C SER A 42 -0.97 15.68 0.24
N THR A 43 -0.77 16.36 1.37
CA THR A 43 -1.14 15.86 2.70
C THR A 43 -2.61 15.46 2.75
N ILE A 44 -2.90 14.37 3.45
CA ILE A 44 -4.27 13.95 3.75
C ILE A 44 -4.79 14.85 4.88
N THR A 45 -5.89 15.57 4.62
CA THR A 45 -6.63 16.35 5.62
C THR A 45 -7.68 15.51 6.34
#